data_AF-A0A5P1FCZ7-F1
#
_entry.id   AF-A0A5P1FCZ7-F1
#
_cell.length_a   1.000
_cell.length_b   1.000
_cell.length_c   1.000
_cell.angle_alpha   90.00
_cell.angle_beta   90.00
_cell.angle_gamma   90.00
#
_symmetry.space_group_name_H-M   'P 1'
#
loop_
_entity.id
_entity.type
_entity.pdbx_description
1 polymer ?
#
loop_
_entity_poly.entity_id
_entity_poly.type
_entity_poly.pdbx_seq_one_letter_code
_entity_poly.pdbx_strand_id
1 'polypeptide(L)'
;MALPSGTLAALNRPAVSSKMLAVENLRTFTTSFKGNGYGRRSLLSLVLLSTASAASNASDSRTALLQEYIKKSKENKARNDKERLDDYYKRNYKDYFELVEGSVQGKSEEQLSEAEKQIREWLRKNKE
;
A
#
# COMPACT_ATOMS: atom_id res chain seq x y z
N MET A 1 18.39 -50.39 54.76
CA MET A 1 19.45 -49.45 54.37
C MET A 1 19.00 -48.76 53.10
N ALA A 2 18.77 -47.45 53.17
CA ALA A 2 18.29 -46.64 52.05
C ALA A 2 19.49 -46.11 51.25
N LEU A 3 19.49 -46.34 49.93
CA LEU A 3 20.44 -45.71 49.02
C LEU A 3 19.78 -44.48 48.39
N PRO A 4 20.41 -43.29 48.46
CA PRO A 4 19.85 -42.08 47.87
C PRO A 4 20.13 -42.00 46.36
N SER A 5 19.04 -41.72 45.64
CA SER A 5 18.87 -40.75 44.56
C SER A 5 20.06 -40.45 43.63
N GLY A 6 19.95 -40.94 42.39
CA GLY A 6 20.80 -40.54 41.28
C GLY A 6 20.65 -39.05 40.95
N THR A 7 21.78 -38.35 40.93
CA THR A 7 21.91 -36.97 40.48
C THR A 7 22.07 -36.98 38.96
N LEU A 8 21.01 -36.70 38.20
CA LEU A 8 21.15 -36.39 36.77
C LEU A 8 21.55 -34.93 36.61
N ALA A 9 22.66 -34.73 35.92
CA ALA A 9 23.28 -33.45 35.64
C ALA A 9 22.28 -32.43 35.08
N ALA A 10 22.28 -31.24 35.68
CA ALA A 10 21.64 -30.06 35.12
C ALA A 10 22.34 -29.70 33.80
N LEU A 11 21.79 -30.17 32.68
CA LEU A 11 22.15 -29.66 31.37
C LEU A 11 21.64 -28.22 31.29
N ASN A 12 22.56 -27.27 31.37
CA ASN A 12 22.34 -25.86 31.09
C ASN A 12 21.70 -25.71 29.70
N ARG A 13 20.37 -25.68 29.66
CA ARG A 13 19.63 -25.25 28.48
C ARG A 13 19.49 -23.73 28.59
N PRO A 14 20.12 -22.93 27.71
CA PRO A 14 19.80 -21.52 27.66
C PRO A 14 18.30 -21.40 27.37
N ALA A 15 17.60 -20.57 28.15
CA ALA A 15 16.21 -20.23 27.88
C ALA A 15 16.16 -19.61 26.47
N VAL A 16 15.76 -20.43 25.50
CA VAL A 16 15.58 -19.98 24.12
C VAL A 16 14.46 -18.96 24.16
N SER A 17 14.84 -17.69 23.98
CA SER A 17 13.91 -16.58 23.88
C SER A 17 12.82 -16.94 22.87
N SER A 18 11.56 -16.76 23.23
CA SER A 18 10.40 -17.05 22.36
C SER A 18 10.49 -16.37 20.99
N LYS A 19 11.34 -15.33 20.86
CA LYS A 19 11.66 -14.67 19.59
C LYS A 19 12.47 -15.56 18.62
N MET A 20 13.33 -16.43 19.11
CA MET A 20 14.15 -17.34 18.28
C MET A 20 13.31 -18.51 17.73
N LEU A 21 12.38 -19.05 18.52
CA LEU A 21 11.47 -20.12 18.08
C LEU A 21 10.57 -19.65 16.91
N ALA A 22 10.18 -18.38 16.90
CA ALA A 22 9.40 -17.78 15.82
C ALA A 22 10.21 -17.65 14.51
N VAL A 23 11.52 -17.41 14.60
CA VAL A 23 12.40 -17.22 13.44
C VAL A 23 12.78 -18.56 12.79
N GLU A 24 13.02 -19.60 13.59
CA GLU A 24 13.30 -20.95 13.07
C GLU A 24 12.06 -21.54 12.41
N ASN A 25 10.86 -21.35 12.98
CA ASN A 25 9.62 -21.77 12.33
C ASN A 25 9.39 -21.03 11.00
N LEU A 26 9.68 -19.72 10.90
CA LEU A 26 9.57 -19.00 9.64
C LEU A 26 10.54 -19.51 8.55
N ARG A 27 11.74 -19.96 8.93
CA ARG A 27 12.72 -20.49 7.98
C ARG A 27 12.32 -21.87 7.45
N THR A 28 11.78 -22.74 8.30
CA THR A 28 11.35 -24.09 7.87
C THR A 28 10.09 -24.04 6.98
N PHE A 29 9.20 -23.06 7.18
CA PHE A 29 8.03 -22.88 6.31
C PHE A 29 8.36 -22.33 4.92
N THR A 30 9.48 -21.61 4.75
CA THR A 30 9.83 -20.99 3.45
C THR A 30 10.60 -21.91 2.51
N THR A 31 11.21 -22.99 3.03
CA THR A 31 11.92 -23.97 2.19
C THR A 31 11.00 -24.97 1.50
N SER A 32 9.73 -25.07 1.91
CA SER A 32 8.78 -26.04 1.32
C SER A 32 7.99 -25.51 0.11
N PHE A 33 8.12 -24.23 -0.26
CA PHE A 33 7.36 -23.63 -1.37
C PHE A 33 8.16 -23.48 -2.67
N LYS A 34 9.14 -24.36 -2.89
CA LYS A 34 9.85 -24.46 -4.17
C LYS A 34 9.15 -25.50 -5.06
N GLY A 35 7.90 -25.21 -5.43
CA GLY A 35 7.10 -26.08 -6.27
C GLY A 35 5.76 -25.45 -6.64
N ASN A 36 5.65 -25.00 -7.88
CA ASN A 36 4.45 -24.53 -8.58
C ASN A 36 3.60 -23.41 -7.93
N GLY A 37 3.73 -22.21 -8.49
CA GLY A 37 2.56 -21.46 -8.99
C GLY A 37 1.73 -20.62 -8.02
N TYR A 38 2.05 -20.55 -6.72
CA TYR A 38 1.28 -19.71 -5.80
C TYR A 38 1.92 -18.33 -5.61
N GLY A 39 1.45 -17.37 -6.41
CA GLY A 39 1.87 -15.97 -6.30
C GLY A 39 1.55 -15.36 -4.93
N ARG A 40 2.19 -14.22 -4.64
CA ARG A 40 2.09 -13.40 -3.39
C ARG A 40 0.68 -13.14 -2.85
N ARG A 41 -0.36 -13.42 -3.64
CA ARG A 41 -1.78 -13.35 -3.28
C ARG A 41 -2.21 -14.47 -2.31
N SER A 42 -1.54 -15.61 -2.31
CA SER A 42 -1.86 -16.75 -1.43
C SER A 42 -1.53 -16.49 0.04
N LEU A 43 -0.51 -15.67 0.31
CA LEU A 43 -0.15 -15.27 1.68
C LEU A 43 -1.16 -14.28 2.26
N LEU A 44 -1.75 -13.41 1.43
CA LEU A 44 -2.78 -12.46 1.85
C LEU A 44 -4.08 -13.19 2.23
N SER A 45 -4.45 -14.25 1.50
CA SER A 45 -5.64 -15.04 1.80
C SER A 45 -5.55 -15.82 3.11
N LEU A 46 -4.34 -16.25 3.53
CA LEU A 46 -4.16 -16.95 4.81
C LEU A 46 -4.17 -15.99 6.01
N VAL A 47 -3.64 -14.77 5.84
CA VAL A 47 -3.68 -13.72 6.88
C VAL A 47 -5.13 -13.28 7.14
N LEU A 48 -5.96 -13.14 6.09
CA LEU A 48 -7.37 -12.77 6.21
C LEU A 48 -8.21 -13.82 6.97
N LEU A 49 -7.89 -15.11 6.83
CA LEU A 49 -8.59 -16.18 7.55
C LEU A 49 -8.25 -16.19 9.05
N SER A 50 -7.03 -15.77 9.42
CA SER A 50 -6.55 -15.75 10.81
C SER A 50 -7.15 -14.59 11.64
N THR A 51 -7.65 -13.53 10.99
CA THR A 51 -8.23 -12.36 11.66
C THR A 51 -9.70 -12.55 12.07
N ALA A 52 -10.38 -13.59 11.59
CA ALA A 52 -11.79 -13.81 11.89
C ALA A 52 -12.05 -14.35 13.31
N SER A 53 -11.06 -14.99 13.94
CA SER A 53 -11.22 -15.68 15.23
C SER A 53 -10.81 -14.87 16.47
N ALA A 54 -10.31 -13.63 16.30
CA ALA A 54 -9.85 -12.77 17.40
C ALA A 54 -10.63 -11.45 17.54
N ALA A 55 -11.80 -11.33 16.92
CA ALA A 55 -12.56 -10.09 16.83
C ALA A 55 -13.71 -9.96 17.85
N SER A 56 -13.75 -10.75 18.92
CA SER A 56 -14.93 -10.77 19.78
C SER A 56 -14.99 -9.69 20.87
N ASN A 57 -13.90 -9.00 21.25
CA ASN A 57 -13.95 -8.09 22.44
C ASN A 57 -13.04 -6.84 22.38
N ALA A 58 -12.84 -6.20 21.22
CA ALA A 58 -12.13 -4.92 21.13
C ALA A 58 -12.92 -3.86 20.33
N SER A 59 -14.23 -3.79 20.60
CA SER A 59 -15.25 -3.58 19.57
C SER A 59 -15.75 -2.15 19.34
N ASP A 60 -15.31 -1.13 20.08
CA ASP A 60 -15.81 0.25 19.86
C ASP A 60 -14.74 1.25 19.43
N SER A 61 -13.53 1.23 19.98
CA SER A 61 -12.52 2.26 19.67
C SER A 61 -11.91 2.10 18.26
N ARG A 62 -11.67 0.85 17.84
CA ARG A 62 -11.15 0.55 16.48
C ARG A 62 -12.21 0.77 15.41
N THR A 63 -13.47 0.44 15.71
CA THR A 63 -14.60 0.66 14.82
C THR A 63 -14.93 2.14 14.70
N ALA A 64 -14.83 2.92 15.79
CA ALA A 64 -14.95 4.38 15.77
C ALA A 64 -13.89 5.06 14.89
N LEU A 65 -12.62 4.66 15.01
CA LEU A 65 -11.55 5.19 14.15
C LEU A 65 -11.81 4.88 12.67
N LEU A 66 -12.25 3.66 12.34
CA LEU A 66 -12.63 3.31 10.97
C LEU A 66 -13.81 4.14 10.46
N GLN A 67 -14.82 4.37 11.28
CA GLN A 67 -15.96 5.22 10.92
C GLN A 67 -15.54 6.66 10.65
N GLU A 68 -14.59 7.21 11.41
CA GLU A 68 -14.03 8.55 11.18
C GLU A 68 -13.32 8.63 9.81
N TYR A 69 -12.47 7.66 9.47
CA TYR A 69 -11.81 7.62 8.17
C TYR A 69 -12.79 7.44 7.01
N ILE A 70 -13.83 6.61 7.18
CA ILE A 70 -14.89 6.44 6.17
C ILE A 70 -15.65 7.76 5.98
N LYS A 71 -15.99 8.45 7.07
CA LYS A 71 -16.64 9.77 7.01
C LYS A 71 -15.76 10.78 6.27
N LYS A 72 -14.48 10.90 6.66
CA LYS A 72 -13.50 11.77 5.99
C LYS A 72 -13.33 11.44 4.50
N SER A 73 -13.33 10.17 4.13
CA SER A 73 -13.23 9.73 2.74
C SER A 73 -14.47 10.12 1.93
N LYS A 74 -15.67 10.02 2.52
CA LYS A 74 -16.92 10.42 1.85
C LYS A 74 -16.99 11.93 1.66
N GLU A 75 -16.67 12.70 2.71
CA GLU A 75 -16.70 14.17 2.68
C GLU A 75 -15.69 14.75 1.67
N ASN A 76 -14.51 14.15 1.54
CA ASN A 76 -13.45 14.64 0.66
C ASN A 76 -13.45 14.01 -0.74
N LYS A 77 -14.39 13.10 -1.04
CA LYS A 77 -14.39 12.33 -2.29
C LYS A 77 -14.31 13.23 -3.53
N ALA A 78 -15.14 14.27 -3.61
CA ALA A 78 -15.16 15.16 -4.76
C ALA A 78 -13.84 15.91 -4.97
N ARG A 79 -13.21 16.39 -3.88
CA ARG A 79 -11.90 17.05 -3.94
C ARG A 79 -10.83 16.06 -4.39
N ASN A 80 -10.78 14.87 -3.79
CA ASN A 80 -9.76 13.88 -4.12
C ASN A 80 -9.93 13.31 -5.52
N ASP A 81 -11.17 13.13 -5.99
CA ASP A 81 -11.40 12.72 -7.39
C ASP A 81 -10.96 13.81 -8.36
N LYS A 82 -11.19 15.09 -8.05
CA LYS A 82 -10.69 16.20 -8.86
C LYS A 82 -9.16 16.22 -8.90
N GLU A 83 -8.48 16.17 -7.75
CA GLU A 83 -7.01 16.11 -7.69
C GLU A 83 -6.47 14.93 -8.50
N ARG A 84 -7.07 13.73 -8.35
CA ARG A 84 -6.68 12.54 -9.11
C ARG A 84 -6.80 12.72 -10.61
N LEU A 85 -7.84 13.42 -11.08
CA LEU A 85 -8.03 13.70 -12.49
C LEU A 85 -7.06 14.76 -12.98
N ASP A 86 -6.90 15.86 -12.25
CA ASP A 86 -5.97 16.94 -12.60
C ASP A 86 -4.52 16.40 -12.69
N ASP A 87 -4.08 15.59 -11.71
CA ASP A 87 -2.78 14.92 -11.73
C ASP A 87 -2.63 13.96 -12.92
N TYR A 88 -3.68 13.20 -13.23
CA TYR A 88 -3.69 12.30 -14.39
C TYR A 88 -3.54 13.11 -15.68
N TYR A 89 -4.28 14.20 -15.85
CA TYR A 89 -4.18 15.03 -17.04
C TYR A 89 -2.79 15.68 -17.14
N LYS A 90 -2.27 16.18 -16.03
CA LYS A 90 -0.93 16.79 -15.95
C LYS A 90 0.17 15.81 -16.36
N ARG A 91 0.15 14.58 -15.85
CA ARG A 91 1.20 13.60 -16.17
C ARG A 91 1.08 13.00 -17.56
N ASN A 92 -0.12 12.81 -18.09
CA ASN A 92 -0.33 12.06 -19.33
C ASN A 92 -0.49 12.94 -20.58
N TYR A 93 -0.90 14.21 -20.42
CA TYR A 93 -1.20 15.08 -21.56
C TYR A 93 -0.28 16.28 -21.71
N LYS A 94 0.62 16.53 -20.75
CA LYS A 94 1.58 17.64 -20.82
C LYS A 94 2.40 17.60 -22.10
N ASP A 95 3.05 16.48 -22.41
CA ASP A 95 3.93 16.37 -23.58
C ASP A 95 3.18 16.57 -24.91
N TYR A 96 1.95 16.07 -25.01
CA TYR A 96 1.11 16.28 -26.20
C TYR A 96 0.75 17.76 -26.39
N PHE A 97 0.41 18.42 -25.29
CA PHE A 97 0.11 19.84 -25.31
C PHE A 97 1.34 20.69 -25.60
N GLU A 98 2.51 20.34 -25.07
CA GLU A 98 3.79 21.00 -25.39
C GLU A 98 4.16 20.86 -26.87
N LEU A 99 3.91 19.70 -27.48
CA LEU A 99 4.06 19.51 -28.92
C LEU A 99 3.14 20.44 -29.71
N VAL A 100 1.87 20.53 -29.30
CA VAL A 100 0.90 21.45 -29.93
C VAL A 100 1.38 22.89 -29.77
N GLU A 101 1.80 23.31 -28.56
CA GLU A 101 2.35 24.64 -28.27
C GLU A 101 3.51 24.99 -29.21
N GLY A 102 4.45 24.06 -29.42
CA GLY A 102 5.57 24.24 -30.34
C GLY A 102 5.12 24.42 -31.79
N SER A 103 4.11 23.68 -32.25
CA SER A 103 3.58 23.81 -33.62
C SER A 103 2.87 25.14 -33.89
N VAL A 104 2.33 25.78 -32.86
CA VAL A 104 1.66 27.09 -32.97
C VAL A 104 2.54 28.26 -32.55
N GLN A 105 3.80 28.01 -32.19
CA GLN A 105 4.73 29.01 -31.73
C GLN A 105 5.02 29.99 -32.89
N GLY A 106 4.53 31.23 -32.79
CA GLY A 106 4.62 32.25 -33.84
C GLY A 106 3.30 32.64 -34.51
N LYS A 107 2.21 31.89 -34.30
CA LYS A 107 0.86 32.33 -34.69
C LYS A 107 0.39 33.49 -33.80
N SER A 108 -0.28 34.49 -34.39
CA SER A 108 -0.95 35.55 -33.61
C SER A 108 -2.17 34.99 -32.87
N GLU A 109 -2.63 35.67 -31.82
CA GLU A 109 -3.74 35.21 -30.97
C GLU A 109 -5.07 35.09 -31.74
N GLU A 110 -5.24 35.88 -32.81
CA GLU A 110 -6.38 35.84 -33.72
C GLU A 110 -6.35 34.61 -34.66
N GLN A 111 -5.17 34.04 -34.89
CA GLN A 111 -4.98 32.86 -35.75
C GLN A 111 -5.08 31.54 -34.99
N LEU A 112 -5.15 31.58 -33.65
CA LEU A 112 -5.29 30.40 -32.82
C LEU A 112 -6.73 29.91 -32.79
N SER A 113 -6.91 28.61 -32.98
CA SER A 113 -8.17 27.94 -32.67
C SER A 113 -8.47 28.05 -31.18
N GLU A 114 -9.75 28.03 -30.80
CA GLU A 114 -10.18 28.03 -29.40
C GLU A 114 -9.53 26.89 -28.60
N ALA A 115 -9.33 25.72 -29.22
CA ALA A 115 -8.62 24.60 -28.60
C ALA A 115 -7.14 24.92 -28.34
N GLU A 116 -6.46 25.58 -29.29
CA GLU A 116 -5.04 25.96 -29.14
C GLU A 116 -4.87 27.01 -28.04
N LYS A 117 -5.81 27.96 -27.92
CA LYS A 117 -5.85 28.94 -26.81
C LYS A 117 -6.03 28.26 -25.47
N GLN A 118 -6.97 27.32 -25.37
CA GLN A 118 -7.21 26.56 -24.15
C GLN A 118 -6.00 25.70 -23.74
N ILE A 119 -5.34 25.08 -24.71
CA ILE A 119 -4.11 24.30 -24.47
C ILE A 119 -2.99 25.20 -23.93
N ARG A 120 -2.77 26.37 -24.54
CA ARG A 120 -1.78 27.35 -24.04
C ARG A 120 -2.07 27.80 -22.62
N GLU A 121 -3.33 28.11 -22.33
CA GLU A 121 -3.73 28.53 -20.98
C GLU A 121 -3.59 27.39 -19.95
N TRP A 122 -3.88 26.15 -20.35
CA TRP A 122 -3.68 24.99 -19.51
C TRP A 122 -2.18 24.77 -19.23
N LEU A 123 -1.31 24.85 -20.24
CA LEU A 123 0.14 24.73 -20.06
C LEU A 123 0.68 25.82 -19.16
N ARG A 124 0.26 27.07 -19.34
CA ARG A 124 0.65 28.19 -18.47
C ARG A 124 0.34 27.93 -16.99
N LYS A 125 -0.80 27.28 -16.71
CA LYS A 125 -1.21 26.91 -15.34
C LYS A 125 -0.49 25.69 -14.77
N ASN A 126 0.11 24.84 -15.62
CA ASN A 126 0.60 23.50 -15.24
C ASN A 126 2.07 23.23 -15.59
N LYS A 127 2.83 24.23 -16.08
CA LYS A 127 4.20 24.03 -16.57
C LYS A 127 5.21 23.69 -15.47
N GLU A 128 4.94 24.10 -14.24
CA GLU A 128 5.76 23.81 -13.04
C GLU A 128 5.51 22.43 -12.44
#